data_AF-A0A3S0Q1V8-F1
#
_entry.id   AF-A0A3S0Q1V8-F1
#
_cell.length_a   1.000
_cell.length_b   1.000
_cell.length_c   1.000
_cell.angle_alpha   90.00
_cell.angle_beta   90.00
_cell.angle_gamma   90.00
#
_symmetry.space_group_name_H-M   'P 1'
#
loop_
_entity.id
_entity.type
_entity.pdbx_description
1 polymer ?
#
loop_
_entity_poly.entity_id
_entity_poly.type
_entity_poly.pdbx_seq_one_letter_code
_entity_poly.pdbx_strand_id
1 'polypeptide(L)'
;MPALPLFTRIPYCKPVGIAMFAMVLSGCAQQKTAGYYDTPHDNTMTDAQAYAQGRTGTRAPSQIRLGFGDEEGKKPKSAAEPATEGNAVKARPLAEAKTFLGTLPCLVNTPACSATRITLTMAPAGQWRARTVMLDNPGAENDIIQQGCWAVIGTKPLRVVLQLKNEATKANLSFINDNVLRVNMINDTKPTLDYHLTRQQDIDPIDELASEPAPQCD
;
A
#
# COMPACT_ATOMS: atom_id res chain seq x y z
N MET A 1 -34.37 -44.53 59.66
CA MET A 1 -33.90 -44.59 61.06
C MET A 1 -32.61 -43.80 61.17
N PRO A 2 -32.43 -42.89 62.14
CA PRO A 2 -33.35 -41.84 62.57
C PRO A 2 -32.74 -40.44 62.30
N ALA A 3 -33.56 -39.52 61.83
CA ALA A 3 -33.33 -38.08 61.92
C ALA A 3 -34.20 -37.55 63.06
N LEU A 4 -33.66 -36.65 63.88
CA LEU A 4 -34.27 -35.72 64.85
C LEU A 4 -33.13 -35.25 65.80
N PRO A 5 -33.24 -34.13 66.54
CA PRO A 5 -34.16 -32.99 66.42
C PRO A 5 -33.48 -31.62 66.73
N LEU A 6 -34.33 -30.61 66.89
CA LEU A 6 -34.24 -29.44 67.79
C LEU A 6 -33.96 -28.07 67.14
N PHE A 7 -35.07 -27.35 66.93
CA PHE A 7 -35.40 -26.10 67.64
C PHE A 7 -34.20 -25.25 68.10
N THR A 8 -34.14 -23.98 67.69
CA THR A 8 -34.62 -22.85 68.52
C THR A 8 -34.36 -21.47 67.89
N ARG A 9 -35.40 -20.64 68.00
CA ARG A 9 -35.44 -19.20 68.34
C ARG A 9 -34.58 -18.17 67.58
N ILE A 10 -35.36 -17.28 66.96
CA ILE A 10 -35.12 -15.88 66.60
C ILE A 10 -34.53 -15.08 67.79
N PRO A 11 -33.68 -14.07 67.53
CA PRO A 11 -34.13 -12.72 67.86
C PRO A 11 -33.84 -11.68 66.78
N TYR A 12 -34.82 -10.81 66.61
CA TYR A 12 -34.72 -9.48 66.01
C TYR A 12 -33.74 -8.61 66.83
N CYS A 13 -32.80 -7.95 66.16
CA CYS A 13 -32.21 -6.69 66.61
C CYS A 13 -31.74 -5.91 65.37
N LYS A 14 -32.40 -4.78 65.10
CA LYS A 14 -32.02 -3.74 64.14
C LYS A 14 -31.18 -2.67 64.87
N PRO A 15 -30.67 -1.58 64.24
CA PRO A 15 -30.03 -1.40 62.92
C PRO A 15 -28.81 -0.42 63.00
N VAL A 16 -27.60 -0.73 62.49
CA VAL A 16 -26.56 0.33 62.30
C VAL A 16 -25.58 -0.03 61.19
N GLY A 17 -25.28 0.93 60.31
CA GLY A 17 -24.07 0.99 59.46
C GLY A 17 -24.32 0.58 58.01
N ILE A 18 -24.76 1.46 57.11
CA ILE A 18 -23.87 2.39 56.36
C ILE A 18 -22.45 1.81 56.23
N ALA A 19 -22.23 0.92 55.27
CA ALA A 19 -20.94 0.71 54.59
C ALA A 19 -21.03 -0.43 53.56
N MET A 20 -21.87 -0.33 52.53
CA MET A 20 -21.66 -1.14 51.32
C MET A 20 -22.27 -0.49 50.07
N PHE A 21 -22.10 0.83 49.93
CA PHE A 21 -22.38 1.59 48.71
C PHE A 21 -21.05 2.08 48.10
N ALA A 22 -20.08 1.17 47.96
CA ALA A 22 -18.74 1.46 47.44
C ALA A 22 -18.19 0.32 46.56
N MET A 23 -19.06 -0.35 45.80
CA MET A 23 -18.67 -1.33 44.77
C MET A 23 -19.22 -0.96 43.38
N VAL A 24 -19.39 0.33 43.12
CA VAL A 24 -19.68 0.85 41.79
C VAL A 24 -18.70 1.99 41.56
N LEU A 25 -17.49 1.71 41.05
CA LEU A 25 -16.55 2.66 40.39
C LEU A 25 -15.13 2.08 40.15
N SER A 26 -14.97 0.81 39.80
CA SER A 26 -13.65 0.31 39.34
C SER A 26 -13.78 -0.68 38.19
N GLY A 27 -13.83 -0.17 36.95
CA GLY A 27 -13.89 -1.05 35.78
C GLY A 27 -13.95 -0.37 34.42
N CYS A 28 -13.26 0.77 34.20
CA CYS A 28 -13.08 1.33 32.86
C CYS A 28 -11.64 1.84 32.68
N ALA A 29 -10.62 1.00 32.93
CA ALA A 29 -9.23 1.42 32.78
C ALA A 29 -8.45 0.71 31.67
N GLN A 30 -8.83 -0.50 31.24
CA GLN A 30 -8.00 -1.23 30.26
C GLN A 30 -8.86 -2.11 29.36
N GLN A 31 -9.53 -1.49 28.40
CA GLN A 31 -9.92 -2.17 27.17
C GLN A 31 -9.09 -1.56 26.04
N LYS A 32 -7.76 -1.76 26.09
CA LYS A 32 -6.93 -1.59 24.90
C LYS A 32 -7.18 -2.81 24.03
N THR A 33 -7.88 -2.61 22.93
CA THR A 33 -8.08 -3.63 21.90
C THR A 33 -6.72 -4.12 21.41
N ALA A 34 -6.55 -5.44 21.37
CA ALA A 34 -5.40 -6.06 20.71
C ALA A 34 -5.33 -5.54 19.27
N GLY A 35 -4.17 -5.04 18.85
CA GLY A 35 -3.95 -4.45 17.52
C GLY A 35 -3.98 -2.91 17.44
N TYR A 36 -4.16 -2.17 18.54
CA TYR A 36 -4.13 -0.69 18.51
C TYR A 36 -2.76 -0.08 18.07
N TYR A 37 -1.70 -0.89 18.10
CA TYR A 37 -0.36 -0.53 17.59
C TYR A 37 0.10 -1.43 16.44
N ASP A 38 -0.78 -2.24 15.84
CA ASP A 38 -0.44 -2.88 14.56
C ASP A 38 -0.40 -1.79 13.50
N THR A 39 0.81 -1.25 13.27
CA THR A 39 1.08 -0.46 12.09
C THR A 39 0.83 -1.36 10.88
N PRO A 40 -0.04 -0.97 9.93
CA PRO A 40 -0.23 -1.71 8.69
C PRO A 40 1.14 -2.01 8.08
N HIS A 41 1.41 -3.27 7.74
CA HIS A 41 2.62 -3.60 7.01
C HIS A 41 2.63 -2.85 5.66
N ASP A 42 3.84 -2.50 5.20
CA ASP A 42 4.02 -1.74 3.96
C ASP A 42 3.68 -2.61 2.74
N ASN A 43 2.45 -2.50 2.24
CA ASN A 43 2.00 -3.12 1.01
C ASN A 43 1.51 -2.04 0.01
N THR A 44 1.31 -2.43 -1.26
CA THR A 44 0.92 -1.44 -2.29
C THR A 44 -0.47 -0.84 -2.05
N MET A 45 -1.33 -1.53 -1.31
CA MET A 45 -2.63 -0.99 -0.89
C MET A 45 -2.45 0.11 0.16
N THR A 46 -1.57 -0.08 1.15
CA THR A 46 -1.19 0.94 2.13
C THR A 46 -0.56 2.14 1.43
N ASP A 47 0.31 1.94 0.44
CA ASP A 47 0.89 3.03 -0.36
C ASP A 47 -0.18 3.81 -1.16
N ALA A 48 -1.11 3.09 -1.79
CA ALA A 48 -2.23 3.68 -2.54
C ALA A 48 -3.16 4.48 -1.62
N GLN A 49 -3.47 3.95 -0.44
CA GLN A 49 -4.27 4.63 0.57
C GLN A 49 -3.54 5.83 1.16
N ALA A 50 -2.25 5.72 1.47
CA ALA A 50 -1.43 6.82 1.96
C ALA A 50 -1.36 7.98 0.95
N TYR A 51 -1.34 7.66 -0.35
CA TYR A 51 -1.42 8.69 -1.40
C TYR A 51 -2.83 9.26 -1.56
N ALA A 52 -3.88 8.43 -1.53
CA ALA A 52 -5.28 8.86 -1.65
C ALA A 52 -5.75 9.71 -0.46
N GLN A 53 -5.28 9.41 0.75
CA GLN A 53 -5.56 10.19 1.96
C GLN A 53 -4.73 11.49 2.02
N GLY A 54 -3.73 11.63 1.12
CA GLY A 54 -2.71 12.65 1.19
C GLY A 54 -1.76 12.37 2.36
N ARG A 55 -0.45 12.54 2.16
CA ARG A 55 0.48 12.59 3.30
C ARG A 55 -0.09 13.57 4.32
N THR A 56 -0.10 13.20 5.60
CA THR A 56 -0.66 13.95 6.76
C THR A 56 -0.01 15.34 7.01
N GLY A 57 0.67 15.91 6.02
CA GLY A 57 1.21 17.26 5.98
C GLY A 57 1.08 17.97 4.63
N THR A 58 0.54 17.35 3.57
CA THR A 58 0.25 18.04 2.31
C THR A 58 -1.09 18.74 2.38
N ARG A 59 -1.04 20.01 2.79
CA ARG A 59 -2.15 20.97 2.71
C ARG A 59 -2.63 21.06 1.25
N ALA A 60 -3.88 20.72 0.98
CA ALA A 60 -4.45 20.79 -0.37
C ALA A 60 -4.34 22.24 -0.94
N PRO A 61 -3.82 22.43 -2.17
CA PRO A 61 -3.56 23.76 -2.74
C PRO A 61 -4.81 24.48 -3.28
N SER A 62 -6.01 24.05 -2.90
CA SER A 62 -7.24 24.74 -3.27
C SER A 62 -8.24 24.71 -2.12
N GLN A 63 -7.94 25.42 -1.04
CA GLN A 63 -9.02 26.00 -0.26
C GLN A 63 -9.75 26.98 -1.20
N ILE A 64 -10.87 26.54 -1.75
CA ILE A 64 -11.82 27.43 -2.40
C ILE A 64 -12.31 28.37 -1.31
N ARG A 65 -11.71 29.56 -1.25
CA ARG A 65 -12.21 30.67 -0.44
C ARG A 65 -13.45 31.20 -1.15
N LEU A 66 -14.62 30.75 -0.72
CA LEU A 66 -15.88 31.40 -1.07
C LEU A 66 -15.88 32.76 -0.35
N GLY A 67 -15.41 33.79 -1.04
CA GLY A 67 -15.30 35.15 -0.52
C GLY A 67 -16.65 35.85 -0.53
N PHE A 68 -17.11 36.27 0.64
CA PHE A 68 -18.12 37.30 0.80
C PHE A 68 -17.46 38.48 1.52
N GLY A 69 -17.36 39.63 0.86
CA GLY A 69 -16.98 40.92 1.45
C GLY A 69 -15.51 41.30 1.29
N ASP A 70 -15.32 42.52 0.77
CA ASP A 70 -14.06 43.19 0.45
C ASP A 70 -13.13 43.40 1.65
N GLU A 71 -11.86 43.02 1.52
CA GLU A 71 -10.75 43.72 2.18
C GLU A 71 -9.49 43.70 1.30
N GLU A 72 -9.08 44.90 0.88
CA GLU A 72 -7.77 45.23 0.34
C GLU A 72 -6.67 44.99 1.38
N GLY A 73 -5.61 44.26 1.01
CA GLY A 73 -4.38 44.29 1.81
C GLY A 73 -3.42 43.13 1.61
N LYS A 74 -2.23 43.48 1.09
CA LYS A 74 -0.94 42.76 1.24
C LYS A 74 -0.71 41.54 0.33
N LYS A 75 0.03 41.79 -0.77
CA LYS A 75 0.83 40.78 -1.49
C LYS A 75 1.92 40.20 -0.57
N PRO A 76 2.03 38.87 -0.39
CA PRO A 76 3.27 38.27 0.05
C PRO A 76 4.13 37.93 -1.16
N LYS A 77 5.38 38.41 -1.10
CA LYS A 77 6.47 38.09 -2.01
C LYS A 77 6.85 36.63 -1.75
N SER A 78 6.49 35.73 -2.67
CA SER A 78 6.97 34.34 -2.64
C SER A 78 8.45 34.35 -2.99
N ALA A 79 9.29 34.02 -2.00
CA ALA A 79 10.66 33.61 -2.23
C ALA A 79 10.63 32.30 -3.01
N ALA A 80 11.31 32.29 -4.16
CA ALA A 80 11.63 31.07 -4.87
C ALA A 80 12.70 30.33 -4.06
N GLU A 81 12.28 29.26 -3.39
CA GLU A 81 13.18 28.22 -2.90
C GLU A 81 13.19 27.13 -3.99
N PRO A 82 14.37 26.59 -4.36
CA PRO A 82 14.53 25.77 -5.54
C PRO A 82 13.64 24.53 -5.41
N ALA A 83 12.81 24.32 -6.42
CA ALA A 83 12.25 23.01 -6.67
C ALA A 83 13.43 22.05 -6.76
N THR A 84 13.45 21.05 -5.87
CA THR A 84 14.28 19.87 -6.04
C THR A 84 13.82 19.21 -7.34
N GLU A 85 14.44 19.62 -8.45
CA GLU A 85 14.34 19.02 -9.77
C GLU A 85 15.10 17.69 -9.72
N GLY A 86 14.45 16.70 -9.13
CA GLY A 86 14.79 15.29 -9.21
C GLY A 86 13.49 14.51 -9.10
N ASN A 87 13.15 13.71 -10.11
CA ASN A 87 12.04 12.74 -10.14
C ASN A 87 10.60 13.18 -10.45
N ALA A 88 10.30 14.46 -10.65
CA ALA A 88 8.92 14.90 -10.91
C ALA A 88 8.50 15.04 -12.39
N VAL A 89 9.08 14.30 -13.34
CA VAL A 89 8.29 13.97 -14.56
C VAL A 89 7.29 12.91 -14.13
N LYS A 90 6.24 13.33 -13.41
CA LYS A 90 5.14 12.46 -13.02
C LYS A 90 4.59 11.85 -14.30
N ALA A 91 4.87 10.57 -14.53
CA ALA A 91 4.19 9.81 -15.56
C ALA A 91 2.69 10.00 -15.30
N ARG A 92 2.01 10.84 -16.11
CA ARG A 92 0.58 11.16 -15.92
C ARG A 92 -0.28 9.89 -15.74
N PRO A 93 -0.02 8.77 -16.45
CA PRO A 93 -0.72 7.52 -16.21
C PRO A 93 -0.54 6.93 -14.81
N LEU A 94 0.52 7.29 -14.09
CA LEU A 94 0.88 6.81 -12.74
C LEU A 94 0.69 7.89 -11.67
N ALA A 95 -0.28 8.79 -11.88
CA ALA A 95 -0.70 9.72 -10.85
C ALA A 95 -1.36 9.02 -9.64
N GLU A 96 -1.87 7.80 -9.86
CA GLU A 96 -2.45 6.89 -8.86
C GLU A 96 -1.73 5.54 -8.94
N ALA A 97 -1.82 4.75 -7.86
CA ALA A 97 -1.30 3.39 -7.88
C ALA A 97 -2.11 2.55 -8.88
N LYS A 98 -1.44 1.75 -9.69
CA LYS A 98 -2.08 0.91 -10.71
C LYS A 98 -1.43 -0.46 -10.79
N THR A 99 -2.27 -1.49 -10.93
CA THR A 99 -1.84 -2.86 -11.20
C THR A 99 -2.05 -3.19 -12.66
N PHE A 100 -1.06 -3.82 -13.27
CA PHE A 100 -1.07 -4.31 -14.63
C PHE A 100 -0.82 -5.81 -14.63
N LEU A 101 -1.57 -6.54 -15.47
CA LEU A 101 -1.44 -7.99 -15.60
C LEU A 101 -1.21 -8.36 -17.06
N GLY A 102 -0.34 -9.34 -17.27
CA GLY A 102 -0.14 -9.94 -18.58
C GLY A 102 0.57 -11.28 -18.49
N THR A 103 0.78 -11.89 -19.65
CA THR A 103 1.49 -13.16 -19.78
C THR A 103 2.68 -12.95 -20.70
N LEU A 104 3.86 -13.35 -20.23
CA LEU A 104 5.11 -13.27 -20.99
C LEU A 104 5.69 -14.68 -21.19
N PRO A 105 6.30 -14.96 -22.34
CA PRO A 105 7.08 -16.18 -22.52
C PRO A 105 8.28 -16.14 -21.57
N CYS A 106 8.74 -17.32 -21.18
CA CYS A 106 9.98 -17.41 -20.43
C CYS A 106 11.14 -17.11 -21.38
N LEU A 107 11.74 -15.92 -21.22
CA LEU A 107 12.84 -15.48 -22.09
C LEU A 107 14.19 -16.08 -21.71
N VAL A 108 14.29 -16.64 -20.51
CA VAL A 108 15.43 -17.46 -20.08
C VAL A 108 15.10 -18.92 -20.38
N ASN A 109 16.02 -19.62 -21.02
CA ASN A 109 15.81 -21.00 -21.48
C ASN A 109 15.89 -21.98 -20.29
N THR A 110 14.91 -21.91 -19.40
CA THR A 110 14.71 -22.89 -18.33
C THR A 110 13.75 -23.98 -18.83
N PRO A 111 14.10 -25.27 -18.71
CA PRO A 111 13.35 -26.37 -19.34
C PRO A 111 11.94 -26.59 -18.78
N ALA A 112 11.54 -25.85 -17.74
CA ALA A 112 10.25 -25.99 -17.05
C ALA A 112 9.43 -24.68 -17.09
N CYS A 113 9.63 -23.85 -18.12
CA CYS A 113 8.96 -22.54 -18.22
C CYS A 113 8.56 -22.24 -19.67
N SER A 114 7.29 -22.45 -19.99
CA SER A 114 6.65 -22.15 -21.27
C SER A 114 6.20 -20.69 -21.29
N ALA A 115 5.53 -20.25 -20.23
CA ALA A 115 5.09 -18.89 -20.03
C ALA A 115 4.94 -18.57 -18.54
N THR A 116 4.94 -17.27 -18.25
CA THR A 116 4.77 -16.70 -16.92
C THR A 116 3.65 -15.69 -16.94
N ARG A 117 2.84 -15.67 -15.88
CA ARG A 117 1.91 -14.58 -15.62
C ARG A 117 2.61 -13.57 -14.73
N ILE A 118 2.56 -12.30 -15.12
CA ILE A 118 3.14 -11.21 -14.36
C ILE A 118 2.01 -10.30 -13.89
N THR A 119 1.98 -10.05 -12.60
CA THR A 119 1.22 -8.98 -11.97
C THR A 119 2.20 -7.91 -11.50
N LEU A 120 2.09 -6.70 -12.04
CA LEU A 120 2.95 -5.56 -11.75
C LEU A 120 2.11 -4.44 -11.14
N THR A 121 2.38 -4.09 -9.89
CA THR A 121 1.77 -2.93 -9.24
C THR A 121 2.78 -1.80 -9.16
N MET A 122 2.43 -0.63 -9.69
CA MET A 122 3.27 0.57 -9.68
C MET A 122 2.59 1.65 -8.85
N ALA A 123 3.33 2.21 -7.90
CA ALA A 123 2.89 3.29 -7.03
C ALA A 123 3.35 4.66 -7.57
N PRO A 124 2.59 5.74 -7.31
CA PRO A 124 2.93 7.09 -7.76
C PRO A 124 4.21 7.63 -7.11
N ALA A 125 4.66 7.03 -6.01
CA ALA A 125 5.87 7.38 -5.28
C ALA A 125 7.17 6.83 -5.91
N GLY A 126 7.12 6.25 -7.12
CA GLY A 126 8.31 5.68 -7.77
C GLY A 126 8.56 4.22 -7.42
N GLN A 127 7.77 3.61 -6.54
CA GLN A 127 7.95 2.21 -6.13
C GLN A 127 7.17 1.27 -7.05
N TRP A 128 7.69 0.07 -7.30
CA TRP A 128 6.95 -1.01 -7.94
C TRP A 128 7.13 -2.32 -7.20
N ARG A 129 6.12 -3.18 -7.29
CA ARG A 129 6.12 -4.56 -6.81
C ARG A 129 5.59 -5.45 -7.91
N ALA A 130 6.17 -6.63 -8.08
CA ALA A 130 5.72 -7.60 -9.07
C ALA A 130 5.70 -9.02 -8.53
N ARG A 131 4.65 -9.76 -8.88
CA ARG A 131 4.54 -11.21 -8.72
C ARG A 131 4.64 -11.84 -10.11
N THR A 132 5.55 -12.79 -10.27
CA THR A 132 5.67 -13.60 -11.49
C THR A 132 5.38 -15.06 -11.15
N VAL A 133 4.30 -15.59 -11.72
CA VAL A 133 3.86 -16.97 -11.53
C VAL A 133 4.23 -17.80 -12.74
N MET A 134 4.90 -18.93 -12.54
CA MET A 134 5.17 -19.89 -13.62
C MET A 134 3.89 -20.64 -13.98
N LEU A 135 3.53 -20.70 -15.28
CA LEU A 135 2.29 -21.36 -15.69
C LEU A 135 2.41 -22.88 -15.76
N ASP A 136 3.61 -23.43 -15.96
CA ASP A 136 3.83 -24.88 -16.02
C ASP A 136 3.83 -25.55 -14.64
N ASN A 137 4.27 -24.82 -13.61
CA ASN A 137 4.27 -25.30 -12.24
C ASN A 137 3.77 -24.20 -11.29
N PRO A 138 2.45 -23.95 -11.26
CA PRO A 138 1.88 -22.90 -10.43
C PRO A 138 1.98 -23.28 -8.95
N GLY A 139 2.54 -22.39 -8.14
CA GLY A 139 2.63 -22.55 -6.68
C GLY A 139 3.49 -21.46 -6.07
N ALA A 140 3.13 -21.00 -4.87
CA ALA A 140 3.78 -19.87 -4.20
C ALA A 140 5.29 -20.06 -3.98
N GLU A 141 5.76 -21.30 -3.87
CA GLU A 141 7.19 -21.65 -3.77
C GLU A 141 7.99 -21.36 -5.05
N ASN A 142 7.31 -21.34 -6.21
CA ASN A 142 7.88 -21.08 -7.53
C ASN A 142 7.61 -19.64 -8.01
N ASP A 143 6.85 -18.87 -7.23
CA ASP A 143 6.54 -17.49 -7.56
C ASP A 143 7.75 -16.60 -7.32
N ILE A 144 8.10 -15.81 -8.33
CA ILE A 144 9.18 -14.84 -8.23
C ILE A 144 8.56 -13.51 -7.85
N ILE A 145 8.80 -13.11 -6.60
CA ILE A 145 8.31 -11.86 -6.03
C ILE A 145 9.47 -10.85 -5.99
N GLN A 146 9.25 -9.65 -6.53
CA GLN A 146 10.29 -8.63 -6.65
C GLN A 146 9.73 -7.23 -6.43
N GLN A 147 10.61 -6.33 -5.98
CA GLN A 147 10.29 -4.91 -5.84
C GLN A 147 11.50 -4.03 -6.11
N GLY A 148 11.23 -2.75 -6.36
CA GLY A 148 12.26 -1.74 -6.53
C GLY A 148 11.68 -0.40 -6.95
N CYS A 149 12.46 0.37 -7.69
CA CYS A 149 12.11 1.73 -8.13
C CYS A 149 11.86 1.79 -9.63
N TRP A 150 10.93 2.61 -10.06
CA TRP A 150 10.67 2.90 -11.45
C TRP A 150 10.98 4.36 -11.75
N ALA A 151 11.52 4.61 -12.93
CA ALA A 151 11.88 5.95 -13.37
C ALA A 151 11.46 6.18 -14.82
N VAL A 152 11.17 7.43 -15.17
CA VAL A 152 10.83 7.82 -16.54
C VAL A 152 12.13 8.00 -17.35
N ILE A 153 12.23 7.29 -18.47
CA ILE A 153 13.40 7.31 -19.38
C ILE A 153 13.08 7.91 -20.76
N GLY A 154 11.83 8.32 -20.98
CA GLY A 154 11.40 8.96 -22.23
C GLY A 154 9.95 9.42 -22.14
N THR A 155 9.58 10.44 -22.92
CA THR A 155 8.25 11.08 -22.84
C THR A 155 7.43 11.01 -24.13
N LYS A 156 8.03 10.62 -25.26
CA LYS A 156 7.35 10.46 -26.56
C LYS A 156 7.91 9.24 -27.33
N PRO A 157 7.36 8.02 -27.13
CA PRO A 157 6.30 7.65 -26.19
C PRO A 157 6.79 7.71 -24.73
N LEU A 158 5.86 7.72 -23.76
CA LEU A 158 6.21 7.64 -22.35
C LEU A 158 6.84 6.27 -22.07
N ARG A 159 8.09 6.27 -21.63
CA ARG A 159 8.88 5.07 -21.34
C ARG A 159 9.31 5.09 -19.89
N VAL A 160 9.20 3.94 -19.23
CA VAL A 160 9.64 3.75 -17.86
C VAL A 160 10.59 2.57 -17.79
N VAL A 161 11.55 2.66 -16.89
CA VAL A 161 12.43 1.54 -16.52
C VAL A 161 12.05 1.06 -15.13
N LEU A 162 12.07 -0.24 -14.92
CA LEU A 162 11.97 -0.86 -13.61
C LEU A 162 13.39 -1.25 -13.18
N GLN A 163 13.82 -0.76 -12.02
CA GLN A 163 15.09 -1.07 -11.40
C GLN A 163 14.85 -1.84 -10.10
N LEU A 164 15.68 -2.85 -9.85
CA LEU A 164 15.70 -3.61 -8.60
C LEU A 164 16.47 -2.84 -7.52
N LYS A 165 16.44 -3.33 -6.27
CA LYS A 165 17.21 -2.77 -5.14
C LYS A 165 18.72 -2.66 -5.40
N ASN A 166 19.27 -3.51 -6.28
CA ASN A 166 20.67 -3.50 -6.70
C ASN A 166 20.92 -2.67 -7.97
N GLU A 167 19.99 -1.78 -8.33
CA GLU A 167 20.02 -0.93 -9.53
C GLU A 167 19.99 -1.68 -10.88
N ALA A 168 19.93 -3.02 -10.86
CA ALA A 168 19.81 -3.81 -12.06
C ALA A 168 18.46 -3.54 -12.76
N THR A 169 18.51 -3.41 -14.08
CA THR A 169 17.30 -3.17 -14.88
C THR A 169 16.47 -4.45 -14.96
N LYS A 170 15.28 -4.41 -14.36
CA LYS A 170 14.31 -5.51 -14.45
C LYS A 170 13.56 -5.47 -15.78
N ALA A 171 13.06 -4.31 -16.18
CA ALA A 171 12.26 -4.18 -17.39
C ALA A 171 12.30 -2.77 -17.98
N ASN A 172 12.11 -2.67 -19.29
CA ASN A 172 11.88 -1.42 -20.01
C ASN A 172 10.48 -1.47 -20.61
N LEU A 173 9.62 -0.55 -20.21
CA LEU A 173 8.20 -0.53 -20.56
C LEU A 173 7.85 0.78 -21.28
N SER A 174 6.84 0.72 -22.14
CA SER A 174 6.26 1.91 -22.78
C SER A 174 4.77 1.95 -22.59
N PHE A 175 4.23 3.12 -22.27
CA PHE A 175 2.79 3.31 -22.29
C PHE A 175 2.32 3.47 -23.73
N ILE A 176 1.45 2.56 -24.18
CA ILE A 176 0.69 2.72 -25.42
C ILE A 176 -0.44 3.71 -25.16
N ASN A 177 -1.09 3.58 -24.01
CA ASN A 177 -2.09 4.48 -23.45
C ASN A 177 -2.05 4.39 -21.91
N ASP A 178 -2.99 5.03 -21.23
CA ASP A 178 -3.03 5.10 -19.76
C ASP A 178 -3.31 3.75 -19.05
N ASN A 179 -3.74 2.72 -19.79
CA ASN A 179 -4.18 1.42 -19.29
C ASN A 179 -3.41 0.23 -19.88
N VAL A 180 -2.50 0.45 -20.84
CA VAL A 180 -1.76 -0.60 -21.53
C VAL A 180 -0.28 -0.27 -21.58
N LEU A 181 0.52 -1.16 -20.99
CA LEU A 181 1.97 -1.14 -21.00
C LEU A 181 2.50 -2.14 -22.02
N ARG A 182 3.35 -1.68 -22.92
CA ARG A 182 4.14 -2.52 -23.81
C ARG A 182 5.44 -2.92 -23.13
N VAL A 183 5.79 -4.20 -23.20
CA VAL A 183 7.10 -4.70 -22.76
C VAL A 183 8.12 -4.54 -23.88
N ASN A 184 9.08 -3.64 -23.72
CA ASN A 184 10.17 -3.47 -24.68
C ASN A 184 11.34 -4.40 -24.38
N MET A 185 11.59 -4.65 -23.08
CA MET A 185 12.69 -5.48 -22.58
C MET A 185 12.35 -5.99 -21.19
N ILE A 186 12.78 -7.20 -20.84
CA ILE A 186 12.67 -7.77 -19.50
C ILE A 186 13.89 -8.65 -19.23
N ASN A 187 14.51 -8.49 -18.05
CA ASN A 187 15.79 -9.13 -17.68
C ASN A 187 16.84 -8.96 -18.79
N ASP A 188 17.04 -7.72 -19.26
CA ASP A 188 17.94 -7.36 -20.38
C ASP A 188 17.68 -8.06 -21.72
N THR A 189 16.60 -8.84 -21.83
CA THR A 189 16.21 -9.56 -23.04
C THR A 189 15.04 -8.87 -23.71
N LYS A 190 15.17 -8.61 -25.02
CA LYS A 190 14.10 -8.05 -25.83
C LYS A 190 13.19 -9.18 -26.33
N PRO A 191 11.89 -9.19 -26.01
CA PRO A 191 10.96 -10.14 -26.60
C PRO A 191 10.90 -10.00 -28.12
N THR A 192 10.73 -11.12 -28.83
CA THR A 192 10.61 -11.15 -30.29
C THR A 192 9.23 -10.69 -30.76
N LEU A 193 8.19 -11.09 -30.03
CA LEU A 193 6.80 -10.68 -30.25
C LEU A 193 6.43 -9.47 -29.39
N ASP A 194 5.32 -8.83 -29.74
CA ASP A 194 4.79 -7.71 -28.98
C ASP A 194 3.96 -8.21 -27.80
N TYR A 195 4.35 -7.83 -26.58
CA TYR A 195 3.69 -8.25 -25.35
C TYR A 195 3.22 -7.06 -24.53
N HIS A 196 1.97 -7.11 -24.09
CA HIS A 196 1.33 -6.04 -23.36
C HIS A 196 0.87 -6.50 -21.97
N LEU A 197 0.93 -5.58 -21.02
CA LEU A 197 0.31 -5.70 -19.70
C LEU A 197 -0.87 -4.73 -19.65
N THR A 198 -1.99 -5.19 -19.10
CA THR A 198 -3.26 -4.46 -19.09
C THR A 198 -3.64 -4.09 -17.67
N ARG A 199 -4.12 -2.85 -17.47
CA ARG A 199 -4.55 -2.37 -16.18
C ARG A 199 -5.69 -3.25 -15.63
N GLN A 200 -5.55 -3.64 -14.37
CA GLN A 200 -6.59 -4.29 -13.60
C GLN A 200 -7.45 -3.25 -12.87
N GLN A 201 -8.72 -3.57 -12.60
CA GLN A 201 -9.60 -2.69 -11.84
C GLN A 201 -9.16 -2.59 -10.38
N ASP A 202 -8.80 -3.75 -9.80
CA ASP A 202 -8.33 -3.85 -8.43
C ASP A 202 -6.81 -3.70 -8.36
N ILE A 203 -6.35 -3.14 -7.23
CA ILE A 203 -4.93 -3.07 -6.89
C ILE A 203 -4.56 -4.39 -6.20
N ASP A 204 -3.60 -5.13 -6.77
CA ASP A 204 -3.03 -6.31 -6.12
C ASP A 204 -2.03 -5.82 -5.05
N PRO A 205 -2.30 -6.06 -3.75
CA PRO A 205 -1.45 -5.60 -2.66
C PRO A 205 -0.05 -6.22 -2.69
N ILE A 206 0.10 -7.43 -3.27
CA ILE A 206 1.30 -8.28 -3.21
C ILE A 206 1.80 -8.39 -1.76
N ASP A 207 0.98 -8.98 -0.90
CA ASP A 207 1.23 -9.10 0.54
C ASP A 207 2.46 -9.96 0.88
N GLU A 208 2.97 -10.75 -0.08
CA GLU A 208 4.21 -11.53 0.10
C GLU A 208 5.44 -10.63 0.33
N LEU A 209 5.37 -9.36 -0.09
CA LEU A 209 6.42 -8.36 0.14
C LEU A 209 6.20 -7.51 1.39
N ALA A 210 5.11 -7.72 2.13
CA ALA A 210 4.76 -6.90 3.28
C ALA A 210 5.84 -6.94 4.39
N SER A 211 6.58 -8.05 4.48
CA SER A 211 7.69 -8.23 5.44
C SER A 211 9.02 -7.63 4.98
N GLU A 212 9.12 -7.23 3.72
CA GLU A 212 10.33 -6.56 3.20
C GLU A 212 10.19 -5.04 3.32
N PRO A 213 11.26 -4.33 3.73
CA PRO A 213 11.22 -2.87 3.78
C PRO A 213 10.97 -2.30 2.38
N ALA A 214 10.05 -1.33 2.30
CA ALA A 214 9.74 -0.63 1.06
C ALA A 214 11.01 0.04 0.49
N PRO A 215 11.24 -0.06 -0.84
CA PRO A 215 12.41 0.59 -1.44
C PRO A 215 12.29 2.11 -1.33
N GLN A 216 13.40 2.76 -0.96
CA GLN A 216 13.51 4.22 -0.98
C GLN A 216 13.80 4.62 -2.43
N CYS A 217 12.81 5.23 -3.07
CA CYS A 217 12.93 5.74 -4.43
C CYS A 217 13.01 7.26 -4.33
N ASP A 218 14.15 7.80 -4.77
CA ASP A 218 14.38 9.24 -4.84
C ASP A 218 13.55 9.87 -5.96
#